data_AF-A0A4D9ERZ5-F1
#
_entry.id   AF-A0A4D9ERZ5-F1
#
_cell.length_a   1.000
_cell.length_b   1.000
_cell.length_c   1.000
_cell.angle_alpha   90.00
_cell.angle_beta   90.00
_cell.angle_gamma   90.00
#
_symmetry.space_group_name_H-M   'P 1'
#
loop_
_entity.id
_entity.type
_entity.pdbx_description
1 polymer ?
#
loop_
_entity_poly.entity_id
_entity_poly.type
_entity_poly.pdbx_seq_one_letter_code
_entity_poly.pdbx_strand_id
1 'polypeptide(L)' 'MTPAYKVNTDINFEIFVQKMDGLSGDHKIEIQSGIHQMATDDLTDDRLEKIHLSFYLTNIYDQFYI' A
#
# COMPACT_ATOMS: atom_id res chain seq x y z
N MET A 1 -10.30 -3.11 -4.61
CA MET A 1 -9.33 -3.78 -5.53
C MET A 1 -10.04 -4.79 -6.44
N THR A 2 -11.00 -5.52 -5.89
CA THR A 2 -11.84 -6.56 -6.49
C THR A 2 -12.39 -6.27 -7.90
N PRO A 3 -12.95 -5.07 -8.21
CA PRO A 3 -13.50 -4.80 -9.54
C PRO A 3 -12.45 -4.75 -10.66
N ALA A 4 -11.28 -4.17 -10.38
CA ALA A 4 -10.21 -4.05 -11.37
C ALA A 4 -9.55 -5.40 -11.67
N TYR A 5 -9.31 -6.22 -10.64
CA TYR A 5 -8.74 -7.56 -10.79
C TYR A 5 -9.63 -8.52 -11.59
N LYS A 6 -10.96 -8.37 -11.48
CA LYS A 6 -11.92 -9.15 -12.28
C LYS A 6 -11.87 -8.82 -13.79
N VAL A 7 -11.40 -7.61 -14.13
CA VAL A 7 -11.26 -7.16 -15.53
C VAL A 7 -9.91 -7.56 -16.09
N ASN A 8 -8.84 -7.42 -15.31
CA ASN A 8 -7.49 -7.81 -15.69
C ASN A 8 -6.78 -8.46 -14.49
N THR A 9 -6.52 -9.76 -14.58
CA THR A 9 -5.81 -10.51 -13.53
C THR A 9 -4.31 -10.24 -13.47
N ASP A 10 -3.74 -9.61 -14.50
CA ASP A 10 -2.32 -9.27 -14.59
C ASP A 10 -2.03 -7.83 -14.13
N ILE A 11 -3.03 -7.14 -13.57
CA ILE A 11 -2.87 -5.77 -13.07
C ILE A 11 -2.01 -5.75 -11.80
N ASN A 12 -1.05 -4.82 -11.75
CA ASN A 12 -0.27 -4.57 -10.54
C ASN A 12 -1.02 -3.62 -9.61
N PHE A 13 -0.97 -3.90 -8.31
CA PHE A 13 -1.52 -3.03 -7.27
C PHE A 13 -0.39 -2.43 -6.44
N GLU A 14 -0.21 -1.12 -6.60
CA GLU A 14 0.79 -0.32 -5.89
C GLU A 14 0.10 0.67 -4.96
N ILE A 15 0.54 0.71 -3.71
CA ILE A 15 -0.07 1.53 -2.65
C ILE A 15 0.95 2.57 -2.20
N PHE A 16 0.60 3.84 -2.43
CA PHE A 16 1.39 4.98 -2.01
C PHE A 16 0.84 5.53 -0.69
N VAL A 17 1.60 5.38 0.39
CA VAL A 17 1.27 5.98 1.69
C VAL A 17 1.94 7.35 1.75
N GLN A 18 1.12 8.40 1.63
CA GLN A 18 1.56 9.80 1.49
C GLN A 18 1.36 10.58 2.81
N LYS A 19 2.01 11.76 2.91
CA LYS A 19 1.95 12.68 4.07
C LYS A 19 2.53 12.09 5.36
N MET A 20 3.65 11.37 5.21
CA MET A 20 4.40 10.82 6.34
C MET A 20 5.46 11.80 6.87
N ASP A 21 5.37 13.08 6.49
CA ASP A 21 6.22 14.15 6.99
C ASP A 21 5.99 14.38 8.49
N GLY A 22 7.07 14.70 9.22
CA GLY A 22 7.02 14.94 10.67
C GLY A 22 6.86 13.70 11.56
N LEU A 23 6.67 12.50 10.99
CA LEU A 23 6.62 11.24 11.75
C LEU A 23 8.01 10.66 12.01
N SER A 24 8.19 10.08 13.19
CA SER A 24 9.38 9.28 13.52
C SER A 24 9.44 7.99 12.68
N GLY A 25 10.64 7.42 12.54
CA GLY A 25 10.83 6.16 11.82
C GLY A 25 9.96 5.02 12.37
N ASP A 26 9.87 4.90 13.69
CA ASP A 26 9.06 3.87 14.35
C ASP A 26 7.57 4.02 14.04
N HIS A 27 7.03 5.26 14.10
CA HIS A 27 5.64 5.52 13.71
C HIS A 27 5.38 5.19 12.24
N LYS A 28 6.35 5.44 11.35
CA LYS A 28 6.22 5.07 9.93
C LYS A 28 6.13 3.55 9.76
N ILE A 29 6.93 2.79 10.51
CA ILE A 29 6.91 1.31 10.49
C ILE A 29 5.57 0.78 11.00
N GLU A 30 5.07 1.32 12.11
CA GLU A 30 3.78 0.92 12.68
C GLU A 30 2.62 1.19 11.71
N ILE A 31 2.57 2.39 11.13
CA ILE A 31 1.54 2.77 10.15
C ILE A 31 1.63 1.86 8.91
N GLN A 32 2.84 1.62 8.39
CA GLN A 32 3.02 0.76 7.23
C GLN A 32 2.55 -0.67 7.53
N SER A 33 2.91 -1.21 8.70
CA SER A 33 2.47 -2.54 9.14
C SER A 33 0.96 -2.63 9.27
N GLY A 34 0.33 -1.62 9.89
CA GLY A 34 -1.12 -1.56 10.04
C GLY A 34 -1.85 -1.52 8.70
N ILE A 35 -1.42 -0.65 7.78
CA ILE A 35 -2.00 -0.56 6.43
C ILE A 35 -1.80 -1.87 5.65
N HIS A 36 -0.62 -2.48 5.74
CA HIS A 36 -0.35 -3.78 5.10
C HIS A 36 -1.30 -4.87 5.61
N GLN A 37 -1.48 -4.96 6.92
CA GLN A 37 -2.36 -5.94 7.54
C GLN A 37 -3.80 -5.73 7.09
N MET A 38 -4.32 -4.50 7.22
CA MET A 38 -5.69 -4.16 6.82
C MET A 38 -5.96 -4.46 5.35
N ALA A 39 -5.05 -4.10 4.45
CA ALA A 39 -5.21 -4.35 3.02
C ALA A 39 -5.14 -5.86 2.68
N THR A 40 -4.32 -6.62 3.41
CA THR A 40 -4.22 -8.08 3.24
C THR A 40 -5.47 -8.78 3.77
N ASP A 41 -6.02 -8.31 4.89
CA ASP A 41 -7.26 -8.84 5.46
C ASP A 41 -8.43 -8.62 4.51
N ASP A 42 -8.56 -7.42 3.93
CA ASP A 42 -9.57 -7.11 2.90
C ASP A 42 -9.47 -8.05 1.68
N LEU A 43 -8.23 -8.35 1.22
CA LEU A 43 -8.01 -9.30 0.13
C LEU A 43 -8.36 -10.72 0.53
N THR A 44 -8.13 -11.10 1.78
CA THR A 44 -8.44 -12.43 2.30
C THR A 44 -9.94 -12.65 2.38
N ASP A 45 -10.69 -11.65 2.87
CA ASP A 45 -12.16 -11.67 2.93
C ASP A 45 -12.79 -11.83 1.53
N ASP A 46 -12.18 -11.21 0.51
CA ASP A 46 -12.56 -11.32 -0.90
C ASP A 46 -12.01 -12.59 -1.60
N ARG A 47 -11.22 -13.44 -0.93
CA ARG A 47 -10.55 -14.64 -1.46
C ARG A 47 -9.57 -14.33 -2.60
N LEU A 48 -8.91 -13.17 -2.51
CA LEU A 48 -7.94 -12.63 -3.46
C LEU A 48 -6.50 -12.62 -2.93
N GLU A 49 -6.18 -13.57 -2.05
CA GLU A 49 -4.86 -13.76 -1.40
C GLU A 49 -3.67 -13.84 -2.38
N LYS A 50 -3.94 -14.14 -3.66
CA LYS A 50 -2.92 -14.23 -4.73
C LYS A 50 -2.47 -12.86 -5.25
N ILE A 51 -3.20 -11.79 -4.93
CA ILE A 51 -2.83 -10.44 -5.35
C ILE A 51 -1.63 -9.98 -4.53
N HIS A 52 -0.54 -9.66 -5.21
CA HIS A 52 0.61 -9.03 -4.58
C HIS A 52 0.38 -7.53 -4.43
N LEU A 53 0.55 -7.01 -3.22
CA LEU A 53 0.50 -5.57 -2.93
C LEU A 53 1.92 -5.05 -2.70
N SER A 54 2.32 -4.04 -3.46
CA SER A 54 3.56 -3.31 -3.23
C SER A 54 3.29 -1.99 -2.52
N PHE A 55 4.00 -1.72 -1.43
CA PHE A 55 3.81 -0.53 -0.60
C PHE A 55 4.99 0.42 -0.71
N TYR A 56 4.70 1.71 -0.87
CA TYR A 56 5.69 2.77 -0.96
C TYR A 56 5.33 3.90 0.01
N LEU A 57 6.19 4.11 1.00
CA LEU A 57 6.15 5.34 1.78
C LEU A 57 6.71 6.46 0.92
N THR A 58 5.89 7.45 0.62
CA THR A 58 6.30 8.57 -0.24
C THR A 58 6.07 9.90 0.44
N ASN A 59 6.91 10.85 0.08
CA ASN A 59 6.76 12.27 0.39
C ASN A 59 6.97 13.03 -0.91
N ILE A 60 6.01 13.89 -1.28
CA ILE A 60 6.14 14.70 -2.49
C ILE A 60 7.42 15.56 -2.43
N TYR A 61 7.83 16.00 -1.24
CA TYR A 61 9.06 16.77 -1.08
C TYR A 61 10.34 15.96 -1.31
N ASP A 62 10.32 14.63 -1.11
CA ASP A 62 11.51 13.79 -1.33
C ASP A 62 11.83 13.63 -2.83
N GLN A 63 10.84 13.84 -3.71
CA GLN A 63 10.99 13.69 -5.16
C GLN A 63 11.43 14.99 -5.87
N PHE A 64 11.32 16.15 -5.21
CA PHE A 64 11.68 17.45 -5.80
C PHE A 64 13.13 17.91 -5.52
N TYR A 65 13.91 17.13 -4.77
CA TYR A 65 15.29 17.47 -4.38
C TYR A 65 16.38 16.67 -5.14
N ILE A 66 16.07 16.14 -6.33
CA ILE A 66 17.06 15.52 -7.23
C ILE A 66 17.61 16.55 -8.22
#